data_AF-A0A7X6ZEE2-F1
#
_entry.id   AF-A0A7X6ZEE2-F1
#
_cell.length_a   1.000
_cell.length_b   1.000
_cell.length_c   1.000
_cell.angle_alpha   90.00
_cell.angle_beta   90.00
_cell.angle_gamma   90.00
#
_symmetry.space_group_name_H-M   'P 1'
#
loop_
_entity.id
_entity.type
_entity.pdbx_description
1 polymer ?
#
loop_
_entity_poly.entity_id
_entity_poly.type
_entity_poly.pdbx_seq_one_letter_code
_entity_poly.pdbx_strand_id
1 'polypeptide(L)' 'MNNYKVSPWLLEDYQMLVDYMEGNTIEKVLSLSDTHVILLMKDNVIIKFSHLEDELIFDIVLPPV' A
#
# COMPACT_ATOMS: atom_id res chain seq x y z
N MET A 1 -5.38 -29.61 -6.45
CA MET A 1 -5.35 -28.15 -6.16
C MET A 1 -4.37 -27.93 -5.04
N ASN A 2 -3.23 -27.30 -5.31
CA ASN A 2 -2.27 -26.96 -4.26
C ASN A 2 -2.91 -25.90 -3.36
N ASN A 3 -3.24 -26.27 -2.13
CA ASN A 3 -3.64 -25.33 -1.08
C ASN A 3 -2.39 -24.58 -0.62
N TYR A 4 -1.94 -23.59 -1.39
CA TYR A 4 -0.97 -22.63 -0.89
C TYR A 4 -1.62 -21.91 0.28
N LYS A 5 -1.22 -22.25 1.50
CA LYS A 5 -1.61 -21.50 2.70
C LYS A 5 -0.91 -20.16 2.63
N VAL A 6 -1.67 -19.11 2.37
CA VAL A 6 -1.18 -17.73 2.49
C VAL A 6 -0.75 -17.50 3.94
N SER A 7 0.40 -16.85 4.12
CA SER A 7 0.90 -16.50 5.45
C SER A 7 -0.13 -15.60 6.17
N PRO A 8 -0.48 -15.86 7.44
CA PRO A 8 -1.36 -14.98 8.21
C PRO A 8 -0.89 -13.53 8.23
N TRP A 9 0.43 -13.31 8.33
CA TRP A 9 1.04 -12.00 8.27
C TRP A 9 0.76 -11.27 6.94
N LEU A 10 0.80 -12.00 5.82
CA LEU A 10 0.49 -11.40 4.51
C LEU A 10 -0.99 -11.03 4.39
N LEU A 11 -1.87 -11.79 5.04
CA LEU A 11 -3.30 -11.47 5.10
C LEU A 11 -3.56 -10.23 5.97
N GLU A 12 -2.85 -10.10 7.10
CA GLU A 12 -2.92 -8.93 7.97
C GLU A 12 -2.42 -7.67 7.25
N ASP A 13 -1.27 -7.76 6.57
CA ASP A 13 -0.73 -6.65 5.76
C ASP A 13 -1.67 -6.25 4.63
N TYR A 14 -2.25 -7.23 3.93
CA TYR A 14 -3.24 -6.99 2.89
C TYR A 14 -4.49 -6.30 3.43
N GLN A 15 -5.02 -6.77 4.57
CA GLN A 15 -6.18 -6.17 5.20
C GLN A 15 -5.90 -4.73 5.62
N MET A 16 -4.72 -4.45 6.18
CA MET A 16 -4.30 -3.09 6.50
C MET A 16 -4.31 -2.21 5.25
N LEU A 17 -3.78 -2.66 4.12
CA LEU A 17 -3.81 -1.87 2.88
C LEU A 17 -5.25 -1.61 2.40
N VAL A 18 -6.11 -2.62 2.47
CA VAL A 18 -7.54 -2.50 2.11
C VAL A 18 -8.21 -1.42 2.94
N ASP A 19 -7.97 -1.38 4.25
CA ASP A 19 -8.61 -0.43 5.16
C ASP A 19 -8.30 1.05 4.81
N TYR A 20 -7.14 1.33 4.19
CA TYR A 20 -6.76 2.69 3.77
C TYR A 20 -7.07 3.02 2.31
N MET A 21 -7.21 2.01 1.44
CA MET A 21 -7.42 2.19 0.01
C MET A 21 -8.87 2.02 -0.44
N GLU A 22 -9.59 1.04 0.11
CA GLU A 22 -10.94 0.72 -0.33
C GLU A 22 -11.93 1.82 0.07
N GLY A 23 -12.72 2.29 -0.90
CA GLY A 23 -13.63 3.42 -0.71
C GLY A 23 -12.94 4.79 -0.62
N ASN A 24 -11.61 4.85 -0.59
CA ASN A 24 -10.83 6.08 -0.67
C ASN A 24 -10.49 6.42 -2.14
N THR A 25 -10.07 7.66 -2.38
CA THR A 25 -9.65 8.12 -3.72
C THR A 25 -8.24 8.68 -3.67
N ILE A 26 -7.47 8.42 -4.71
CA ILE A 26 -6.17 9.06 -4.90
C ILE A 26 -6.42 10.54 -5.22
N GLU A 27 -5.90 11.43 -4.38
CA GLU A 27 -5.89 12.87 -4.60
C GLU A 27 -4.78 13.24 -5.59
N LYS A 28 -3.58 12.68 -5.40
CA LYS A 28 -2.42 13.00 -6.24
C LYS A 28 -1.36 11.90 -6.22
N VAL A 29 -0.70 11.69 -7.36
CA VAL A 29 0.57 10.95 -7.42
C VAL A 29 1.71 11.91 -7.05
N LEU A 30 2.39 11.66 -5.94
CA LEU A 30 3.49 12.49 -5.43
C LEU A 30 4.82 12.14 -6.10
N SER A 31 5.04 10.87 -6.41
CA SER A 31 6.23 10.39 -7.10
C SER A 31 5.92 9.09 -7.84
N LEU A 32 6.52 8.93 -9.02
CA LEU A 32 6.42 7.72 -9.82
C LEU A 32 7.79 7.46 -10.46
N SER A 33 8.30 6.26 -10.28
CA SER A 33 9.53 5.76 -10.89
C SER A 33 9.37 4.28 -11.25
N ASP A 34 10.39 3.68 -11.85
CA ASP A 34 10.43 2.25 -12.14
C ASP A 34 10.40 1.39 -10.87
N THR A 35 10.83 1.95 -9.73
CA THR A 35 10.98 1.22 -8.46
C THR A 35 9.99 1.64 -7.39
N HIS A 36 9.21 2.70 -7.59
CA HIS A 36 8.25 3.13 -6.57
C HIS A 36 7.10 4.00 -7.10
N VAL A 37 6.00 4.00 -6.36
CA VAL A 37 4.92 4.98 -6.49
C VAL A 37 4.53 5.50 -5.11
N ILE A 38 4.37 6.82 -4.99
CA ILE A 38 3.92 7.48 -3.77
C ILE A 38 2.60 8.18 -4.07
N LEU A 39 1.55 7.81 -3.34
CA LEU A 39 0.19 8.29 -3.51
C LEU A 39 -0.21 9.14 -2.30
N LEU A 40 -0.77 10.32 -2.58
CA LEU A 40 -1.54 11.09 -1.62
C LEU A 40 -3.01 10.72 -1.80
N MET A 41 -3.63 10.26 -0.72
CA MET A 41 -5.05 9.93 -0.65
C MET A 41 -5.85 11.17 -0.22
N LYS A 42 -7.17 11.18 -0.49
CA LYS A 42 -8.05 12.32 -0.20
C LYS A 42 -8.19 12.69 1.27
N ASP A 43 -7.98 11.73 2.15
CA ASP A 43 -7.96 11.88 3.60
C ASP A 43 -6.58 12.33 4.14
N ASN A 44 -5.67 12.73 3.25
CA ASN A 44 -4.29 13.12 3.54
C ASN A 44 -3.39 11.98 4.05
N VAL A 45 -3.81 10.72 3.92
CA VAL A 45 -2.93 9.57 4.09
C VAL A 45 -1.96 9.48 2.90
N ILE A 46 -0.70 9.14 3.16
CA ILE A 46 0.28 8.85 2.10
C ILE A 46 0.54 7.35 2.09
N ILE A 47 0.39 6.73 0.92
CA ILE A 47 0.72 5.33 0.68
C ILE A 47 1.90 5.27 -0.29
N LYS A 48 3.00 4.67 0.14
CA LYS A 48 4.20 4.46 -0.67
C LYS A 48 4.32 2.99 -1.00
N PHE A 49 4.40 2.65 -2.28
CA PHE A 49 4.77 1.32 -2.75
C PHE A 49 6.19 1.36 -3.30
N SER A 50 7.01 0.40 -2.90
CA SER A 50 8.38 0.23 -3.39
C SER A 50 8.54 -1.18 -3.90
N HIS A 51 9.04 -1.31 -5.13
CA HIS A 51 9.40 -2.57 -5.75
C HIS A 51 10.91 -2.81 -5.56
N LEU A 52 11.25 -3.92 -4.91
CA LEU A 52 12.61 -4.35 -4.64
C LEU A 52 12.82 -5.74 -5.24
N GLU A 53 13.36 -5.83 -6.46
CA GLU A 53 13.64 -7.08 -7.20
C GLU A 53 12.53 -8.14 -7.17
N ASP A 54 12.37 -8.87 -6.07
CA ASP A 54 11.40 -9.94 -5.85
C ASP A 54 10.29 -9.60 -4.82
N GLU A 55 10.33 -8.40 -4.22
CA GLU A 55 9.47 -7.98 -3.12
C GLU A 55 8.71 -6.68 -3.44
N LEU A 56 7.46 -6.59 -2.98
CA LEU A 56 6.68 -5.37 -2.94
C LEU A 56 6.50 -4.94 -1.49
N ILE A 57 7.02 -3.77 -1.15
CA ILE A 57 6.88 -3.17 0.18
C ILE A 57 5.91 -2.00 0.08
N PHE A 58 5.05 -1.84 1.08
CA PHE A 58 4.26 -0.63 1.23
C PHE A 58 4.44 0.00 2.62
N ASP A 59 4.43 1.34 2.65
CA ASP A 59 4.43 2.15 3.86
C ASP A 59 3.20 3.05 3.87
N ILE A 60 2.61 3.26 5.05
CA ILE A 60 1.44 4.13 5.25
C ILE A 60 1.83 5.22 6.25
N VAL A 61 1.69 6.48 5.83
CA VAL A 61 1.93 7.65 6.68
C VAL A 61 0.59 8.33 6.95
N LEU A 62 0.23 8.40 8.22
CA LEU A 62 -1.01 9.02 8.67
C LEU A 62 -0.86 10.55 8.75
N PRO A 63 -1.95 11.32 8.53
CA PRO A 63 -1.93 12.76 8.71
C PRO A 63 -1.64 13.14 10.17
N PRO A 64 -1.04 14.32 10.42
CA PRO A 64 -0.88 14.83 11.77
C PRO A 64 -2.25 15.05 12.44
N VAL A 65 -2.33 14.73 13.74
CA VAL A 65 -3.51 14.93 14.60
C VAL A 65 -3.63 16.38 15.03
#